data_AF-A0A5B0SIW7-F1
#
_entry.id   AF-A0A5B0SIW7-F1
#
_cell.length_a   1.000
_cell.length_b   1.000
_cell.length_c   1.000
_cell.angle_alpha   90.00
_cell.angle_beta   90.00
_cell.angle_gamma   90.00
#
_symmetry.space_group_name_H-M   'P 1'
#
loop_
_entity.id
_entity.type
_entity.pdbx_description
1 polymer ?
#
loop_
_entity_poly.entity_id
_entity_poly.type
_entity_poly.pdbx_seq_one_letter_code
_entity_poly.pdbx_strand_id
1 'polypeptide(L)'
;MKVTTTAGNIFYTNVETKVSSWTIPEEIKEQVKLYEEAQARKAEELRLAEVEQARAKAEEAQRIHEAEQRRMIELEVQKVRAEVEAEAQLRGLKRKNDYTAEPGQPPVQTPANPSTGSEGDRLAKIAKLEQTAQPEEDDQDEDWQRQIAEEMAQEAAEQSGTSIPHQTTPTATTTVASNPPPATINQPPPTGLSLEELKATFKAMLLEKSIDPMAPWDNELPKFVTDARYLALPSMKERRDLFDEFCKEKIRQLRAAKSAVPKVDPPQAYRSLLIEFVTSTRTLWEDFKSKHKKDPRFRNFGRDDREREKAFKSWLKELGEQKRKLLLKAEDDFKKLLIEKGIPPKEGDEEEEKEEEYKDFKERVKNDPRFLAITSNSSKESMWKTWRTDQRRARDLSKNDEGEANASTQNGKANPEEEEENKKKKMEKQMEKQMASLKAREDHVNQIKKKIDKEAAVNRSLVDKDHFGINPETH
;
A
#
# COMPACT_ATOMS: atom_id res chain seq x y z
N MET A 1 42.90 19.63 -27.76
CA MET A 1 42.42 18.36 -27.16
C MET A 1 42.05 18.60 -25.71
N LYS A 2 40.86 18.16 -25.26
CA LYS A 2 40.42 18.19 -23.84
C LYS A 2 40.98 16.97 -23.12
N VAL A 3 41.69 17.15 -22.01
CA VAL A 3 42.30 16.07 -21.23
C VAL A 3 41.89 16.19 -19.76
N THR A 4 41.39 15.11 -19.18
CA THR A 4 41.01 15.04 -17.77
C THR A 4 42.10 14.33 -16.98
N THR A 5 42.61 14.98 -15.94
CA THR A 5 43.62 14.40 -15.03
C THR A 5 42.99 13.34 -14.10
N THR A 6 43.84 12.51 -13.48
CA THR A 6 43.43 11.55 -12.44
C THR A 6 42.77 12.21 -11.21
N ALA A 7 43.03 13.50 -11.00
CA ALA A 7 42.39 14.32 -9.97
C ALA A 7 41.06 14.98 -10.42
N GLY A 8 40.55 14.67 -11.61
CA GLY A 8 39.30 15.22 -12.16
C GLY A 8 39.42 16.60 -12.79
N ASN A 9 40.55 17.30 -12.64
CA ASN A 9 40.78 18.60 -13.27
C ASN A 9 40.98 18.46 -14.78
N ILE A 10 40.39 19.38 -15.55
CA ILE A 10 40.41 19.38 -17.01
C ILE A 10 41.41 20.45 -17.49
N PHE A 11 42.26 20.09 -18.45
CA PHE A 11 43.10 21.04 -19.19
C PHE A 11 42.98 20.82 -20.70
N TYR A 12 43.32 21.86 -21.45
CA TYR A 12 43.27 21.86 -22.91
C TYR A 12 44.69 21.97 -23.46
N THR A 13 45.12 20.98 -24.25
CA THR A 13 46.43 21.00 -24.91
C THR A 13 46.27 21.19 -26.42
N ASN A 14 47.07 22.09 -26.99
CA ASN A 14 47.25 22.23 -28.43
C ASN A 14 48.38 21.30 -28.87
N VAL A 15 48.07 20.34 -29.74
CA VAL A 15 49.00 19.28 -30.15
C VAL A 15 50.09 19.80 -31.09
N GLU A 16 49.82 20.87 -31.83
CA GLU A 16 50.75 21.48 -32.79
C GLU A 16 51.72 22.44 -32.10
N THR A 17 51.19 23.35 -31.27
CA THR A 17 52.02 24.35 -30.56
C THR A 17 52.60 23.84 -29.25
N LYS A 18 52.16 22.67 -28.76
CA LYS A 18 52.53 22.05 -27.47
C LYS A 18 52.23 22.91 -26.23
N VAL A 19 51.41 23.96 -26.38
CA VAL A 19 50.95 24.79 -25.26
C VAL A 19 49.74 24.14 -24.60
N SER A 20 49.72 24.12 -23.26
CA SER A 20 48.57 23.69 -22.46
C SER A 20 47.99 24.87 -21.66
N SER A 21 46.66 24.89 -21.53
CA SER A 21 45.92 25.85 -20.73
C SER A 21 44.93 25.17 -19.78
N TRP A 22 44.77 25.73 -18.59
CA TRP A 22 43.74 25.34 -17.61
C TRP A 22 42.41 26.07 -17.83
N THR A 23 42.38 27.08 -18.69
CA THR A 23 41.15 27.73 -19.17
C THR A 23 40.80 27.23 -20.56
N ILE A 24 39.51 27.27 -20.92
CA ILE A 24 39.02 26.88 -22.23
C ILE A 24 39.56 27.90 -23.27
N PRO A 25 40.38 27.49 -24.27
CA PRO A 25 40.84 28.39 -25.32
C PRO A 25 39.67 28.92 -26.15
N GLU A 26 39.71 30.19 -26.52
CA GLU A 26 38.59 30.90 -27.15
C GLU A 26 38.18 30.25 -28.48
N GLU A 27 39.15 29.67 -29.21
CA GLU A 27 38.97 29.01 -30.50
C GLU A 27 38.10 27.74 -30.45
N ILE A 28 38.03 27.08 -29.28
CA ILE A 28 37.25 25.84 -29.08
C ILE A 28 36.12 26.00 -28.06
N LYS A 29 35.99 27.18 -27.46
CA LYS A 29 35.01 27.49 -26.40
C LYS A 29 33.57 27.30 -26.84
N GLU A 30 33.22 27.76 -28.04
CA GLU A 30 31.88 27.54 -28.61
C GLU A 30 31.63 26.07 -28.93
N GLN A 31 32.63 25.35 -29.45
CA GLN A 31 32.52 23.93 -29.78
C GLN A 31 32.35 23.06 -28.51
N VAL A 32 33.09 23.36 -27.44
CA VAL A 32 32.96 22.70 -26.13
C VAL A 32 31.58 22.98 -25.54
N LYS A 33 31.09 24.22 -25.59
CA LYS A 33 29.74 24.58 -25.11
C LYS A 33 28.64 23.83 -25.87
N LEU A 34 28.70 23.81 -27.21
CA LEU A 34 27.74 23.06 -28.04
C LEU A 34 27.79 21.55 -27.78
N TYR A 35 28.97 20.98 -27.56
CA TYR A 35 29.12 19.57 -27.21
C TYR A 35 28.50 19.27 -25.82
N GLU A 36 28.77 20.11 -24.82
CA GLU A 36 28.23 19.93 -23.46
C GLU A 36 26.71 20.15 -23.41
N GLU A 37 26.17 21.11 -24.17
CA GLU A 37 24.72 21.27 -24.37
C GLU A 37 24.08 20.06 -25.08
N ALA A 38 24.76 19.48 -26.09
CA ALA A 38 24.28 18.27 -26.77
C ALA A 38 24.30 17.03 -25.85
N GLN A 39 25.33 16.87 -25.02
CA GLN A 39 25.36 15.82 -23.99
C GLN A 39 24.27 16.02 -22.93
N ALA A 40 24.03 17.26 -22.50
CA ALA A 40 22.96 17.58 -21.54
C ALA A 40 21.57 17.23 -22.12
N ARG A 41 21.27 17.61 -23.37
CA ARG A 41 20.02 17.25 -24.05
C ARG A 41 19.85 15.73 -24.17
N LYS A 42 20.91 15.01 -24.54
CA LYS A 42 20.88 13.54 -24.66
C LYS A 42 20.68 12.85 -23.30
N ALA A 43 21.25 13.40 -22.23
CA ALA A 43 21.03 12.90 -20.87
C ALA A 43 19.60 13.18 -20.38
N GLU A 44 19.02 14.33 -20.73
CA GLU A 44 17.62 14.65 -20.44
C GLU A 44 16.63 13.76 -21.22
N GLU A 45 16.89 13.53 -22.51
CA GLU A 45 16.13 12.61 -23.36
C GLU A 45 16.14 11.17 -22.79
N LEU A 46 17.31 10.67 -22.39
CA LEU A 46 17.44 9.35 -21.75
C LEU A 46 16.66 9.27 -20.44
N ARG A 47 16.72 10.31 -19.61
CA ARG A 47 15.96 10.38 -18.34
C ARG A 47 14.46 10.43 -18.59
N LEU A 48 14.00 11.12 -19.63
CA LEU A 48 12.58 11.17 -19.99
C LEU A 48 12.08 9.80 -20.47
N ALA A 49 12.85 9.11 -21.31
CA ALA A 49 12.55 7.75 -21.76
C ALA A 49 12.52 6.73 -20.59
N GLU A 50 13.40 6.88 -19.60
CA GLU A 50 13.37 6.05 -18.38
C GLU A 50 12.09 6.28 -17.55
N VAL A 51 11.67 7.54 -17.39
CA VAL A 51 10.41 7.90 -16.71
C VAL A 51 9.18 7.38 -17.46
N GLU A 52 9.17 7.48 -18.80
CA GLU A 52 8.09 6.94 -19.63
C GLU A 52 8.02 5.40 -19.54
N GLN A 53 9.16 4.72 -19.61
CA GLN A 53 9.21 3.26 -19.44
C GLN A 53 8.77 2.82 -18.03
N ALA A 54 9.13 3.59 -16.99
CA ALA A 54 8.67 3.34 -15.63
C ALA A 54 7.14 3.52 -15.49
N ARG A 55 6.57 4.55 -16.13
CA ARG A 55 5.12 4.78 -16.18
C ARG A 55 4.39 3.63 -16.91
N ALA A 56 4.88 3.21 -18.07
CA ALA A 56 4.28 2.11 -18.83
C ALA A 56 4.28 0.79 -18.03
N LYS A 57 5.40 0.47 -17.34
CA LYS A 57 5.48 -0.68 -16.44
C LYS A 57 4.52 -0.59 -15.24
N ALA A 58 4.31 0.60 -14.69
CA ALA A 58 3.36 0.81 -13.60
C ALA A 58 1.90 0.62 -14.06
N GLU A 59 1.56 1.12 -15.25
CA GLU A 59 0.24 0.94 -15.87
C GLU A 59 -0.03 -0.53 -16.22
N GLU A 60 0.95 -1.24 -16.79
CA GLU A 60 0.88 -2.68 -17.05
C GLU A 60 0.67 -3.47 -15.74
N ALA A 61 1.41 -3.15 -14.68
CA ALA A 61 1.25 -3.78 -13.37
C ALA A 61 -0.14 -3.51 -12.75
N GLN A 62 -0.69 -2.31 -12.92
CA GLN A 62 -2.07 -1.99 -12.50
C GLN A 62 -3.10 -2.82 -13.28
N ARG A 63 -2.96 -2.93 -14.61
CA ARG A 63 -3.84 -3.74 -15.45
C ARG A 63 -3.78 -5.23 -15.11
N ILE A 64 -2.59 -5.76 -14.80
CA ILE A 64 -2.43 -7.14 -14.30
C ILE A 64 -3.15 -7.31 -12.97
N HIS A 65 -2.96 -6.39 -12.02
CA HIS A 65 -3.61 -6.45 -10.72
C HIS A 65 -5.15 -6.39 -10.82
N GLU A 66 -5.68 -5.50 -11.67
CA GLU A 66 -7.13 -5.40 -11.92
C GLU A 66 -7.68 -6.68 -12.56
N ALA A 67 -6.97 -7.26 -13.54
CA ALA A 67 -7.35 -8.52 -14.16
C ALA A 67 -7.32 -9.69 -13.15
N GLU A 68 -6.36 -9.72 -12.23
CA GLU A 68 -6.33 -10.67 -11.12
C GLU A 68 -7.52 -10.49 -10.15
N GLN A 69 -7.88 -9.24 -9.80
CA GLN A 69 -9.07 -8.96 -8.98
C GLN A 69 -10.35 -9.42 -9.68
N ARG A 70 -10.54 -9.06 -10.96
CA ARG A 70 -11.69 -9.49 -11.78
C ARG A 70 -11.80 -11.01 -11.84
N ARG A 71 -10.69 -11.71 -12.09
CA ARG A 71 -10.63 -13.19 -12.11
C ARG A 71 -10.95 -13.80 -10.74
N MET A 72 -10.51 -13.19 -9.64
CA MET A 72 -10.84 -13.64 -8.29
C MET A 72 -12.34 -13.48 -7.97
N ILE A 73 -12.95 -12.37 -8.40
CA ILE A 73 -14.40 -12.15 -8.27
C ILE A 73 -15.17 -13.17 -9.10
N GLU A 74 -14.78 -13.39 -10.37
CA GLU A 74 -15.41 -14.37 -11.26
C GLU A 74 -15.35 -15.80 -10.69
N LEU A 75 -14.20 -16.22 -10.13
CA LEU A 75 -14.06 -17.53 -9.48
C LEU A 75 -14.94 -17.66 -8.23
N GLU A 76 -15.10 -16.61 -7.43
CA GLU A 76 -16.01 -16.64 -6.28
C GLU A 76 -17.48 -16.68 -6.73
N VAL A 77 -17.86 -15.96 -7.80
CA VAL A 77 -19.20 -16.03 -8.40
C VAL A 77 -19.49 -17.43 -8.94
N GLN A 78 -18.55 -18.05 -9.67
CA GLN A 78 -18.70 -19.44 -10.15
C GLN A 78 -18.87 -20.43 -8.97
N LYS A 79 -18.07 -20.27 -7.92
CA LYS A 79 -18.15 -21.11 -6.71
C LYS A 79 -19.50 -20.96 -6.00
N VAL A 80 -20.01 -19.74 -5.83
CA VAL A 80 -21.34 -19.52 -5.20
C VAL A 80 -22.46 -20.05 -6.10
N ARG A 81 -22.38 -19.90 -7.43
CA ARG A 81 -23.35 -20.51 -8.37
C ARG A 81 -23.35 -22.04 -8.28
N ALA A 82 -22.17 -22.68 -8.22
CA ALA A 82 -22.05 -24.13 -8.06
C ALA A 82 -22.57 -24.62 -6.68
N GLU A 83 -22.39 -23.85 -5.61
CA GLU A 83 -22.95 -24.15 -4.28
C GLU A 83 -24.49 -24.13 -4.31
N VAL A 84 -25.09 -23.10 -4.95
CA VAL A 84 -26.55 -23.00 -5.12
C VAL A 84 -27.09 -24.13 -6.00
N GLU A 85 -26.41 -24.50 -7.08
CA GLU A 85 -26.83 -25.61 -7.94
C GLU A 85 -26.78 -26.96 -7.19
N ALA A 86 -25.70 -27.23 -6.45
CA ALA A 86 -25.59 -28.44 -5.64
C ALA A 86 -26.67 -28.51 -4.54
N GLU A 87 -27.00 -27.38 -3.90
CA GLU A 87 -28.07 -27.30 -2.89
C GLU A 87 -29.46 -27.52 -3.52
N ALA A 88 -29.71 -26.97 -4.72
CA ALA A 88 -30.94 -27.19 -5.48
C ALA A 88 -31.10 -28.65 -5.91
N GLN A 89 -30.03 -29.30 -6.37
CA GLN A 89 -30.02 -30.74 -6.66
C GLN A 89 -30.33 -31.55 -5.38
N LEU A 90 -29.72 -31.23 -4.24
CA LEU A 90 -29.97 -31.91 -2.96
C LEU A 90 -31.43 -31.77 -2.49
N ARG A 91 -32.04 -30.58 -2.68
CA ARG A 91 -33.48 -30.36 -2.44
C ARG A 91 -34.36 -31.15 -3.41
N GLY A 92 -33.96 -31.26 -4.68
CA GLY A 92 -34.63 -32.09 -5.69
C GLY A 92 -34.68 -33.56 -5.30
N LEU A 93 -33.56 -34.10 -4.78
CA LEU A 93 -33.52 -35.48 -4.26
C LEU A 93 -34.41 -35.67 -3.03
N LYS A 94 -34.43 -34.73 -2.07
CA LYS A 94 -35.34 -34.82 -0.90
C LYS A 94 -36.81 -34.87 -1.31
N ARG A 95 -37.26 -33.99 -2.23
CA ARG A 95 -38.65 -34.00 -2.75
C ARG A 95 -39.00 -35.27 -3.51
N LYS A 96 -38.00 -36.00 -4.04
CA LYS A 96 -38.20 -37.27 -4.74
C LYS A 96 -38.37 -38.45 -3.77
N ASN A 97 -37.78 -38.38 -2.57
CA ASN A 97 -37.99 -39.36 -1.50
C ASN A 97 -39.35 -39.20 -0.80
N ASP A 98 -39.88 -37.97 -0.69
CA ASP A 98 -41.22 -37.72 -0.10
C ASP A 98 -42.38 -38.34 -0.92
N TYR A 99 -42.14 -38.74 -2.17
CA TYR A 99 -43.13 -39.42 -3.01
C TYR A 99 -43.20 -40.95 -2.81
N THR A 100 -42.49 -41.48 -1.81
CA THR A 100 -42.42 -42.93 -1.49
C THR A 100 -42.79 -43.28 -0.04
N ALA A 101 -43.57 -42.42 0.64
CA ALA A 101 -44.15 -42.71 1.96
C ALA A 101 -45.65 -43.01 1.87
N GLU A 102 -46.13 -43.98 2.66
CA GLU A 102 -47.55 -44.39 2.70
C GLU A 102 -48.49 -43.27 3.22
N PRO A 103 -49.76 -43.25 2.77
CA PRO A 103 -50.71 -42.21 3.16
C PRO A 103 -51.33 -42.49 4.54
N GLY A 104 -50.92 -41.75 5.58
CA GLY A 104 -51.74 -41.65 6.79
C GLY A 104 -51.05 -41.28 8.11
N GLN A 105 -50.56 -40.05 8.27
CA GLN A 105 -50.36 -39.42 9.60
C GLN A 105 -50.44 -37.87 9.51
N PRO A 106 -50.97 -37.18 10.53
CA PRO A 106 -51.11 -35.71 10.52
C PRO A 106 -49.76 -34.99 10.77
N PRO A 107 -49.63 -33.71 10.35
CA PRO A 107 -48.33 -33.05 10.31
C PRO A 107 -47.83 -32.64 11.70
N VAL A 108 -46.64 -33.13 12.07
CA VAL A 108 -45.89 -32.65 13.24
C VAL A 108 -45.04 -31.44 12.81
N GLN A 109 -45.42 -30.25 13.29
CA GLN A 109 -44.59 -29.06 13.16
C GLN A 109 -43.33 -29.21 14.03
N THR A 110 -42.15 -29.00 13.45
CA THR A 110 -40.89 -28.84 14.20
C THR A 110 -40.17 -27.56 13.76
N PRO A 111 -39.43 -26.90 14.69
CA PRO A 111 -39.16 -25.47 14.58
C PRO A 111 -38.03 -25.13 13.60
N ALA A 112 -38.16 -23.96 12.97
CA ALA A 112 -37.10 -23.37 12.17
C ALA A 112 -35.87 -23.04 13.03
N ASN A 113 -34.69 -23.51 12.61
CA ASN A 113 -33.40 -23.15 13.20
C ASN A 113 -32.72 -22.09 12.31
N PRO A 114 -32.39 -20.88 12.81
CA PRO A 114 -32.00 -19.76 11.95
C PRO A 114 -30.47 -19.69 11.74
N SER A 115 -29.93 -20.40 10.73
CA SER A 115 -28.51 -20.22 10.36
C SER A 115 -28.14 -20.60 8.91
N THR A 116 -29.06 -20.43 7.97
CA THR A 116 -28.76 -20.38 6.53
C THR A 116 -29.50 -19.20 5.94
N GLY A 117 -28.77 -18.18 5.47
CA GLY A 117 -29.37 -17.05 4.77
C GLY A 117 -30.24 -17.54 3.61
N SER A 118 -31.32 -16.82 3.33
CA SER A 118 -32.31 -17.20 2.33
C SER A 118 -31.65 -17.43 0.97
N GLU A 119 -32.27 -18.26 0.15
CA GLU A 119 -31.94 -18.42 -1.27
C GLU A 119 -31.90 -17.04 -1.96
N GLY A 120 -32.79 -16.12 -1.54
CA GLY A 120 -32.79 -14.71 -1.94
C GLY A 120 -31.57 -13.90 -1.47
N ASP A 121 -31.05 -14.11 -0.26
CA ASP A 121 -29.85 -13.41 0.24
C ASP A 121 -28.60 -13.83 -0.55
N ARG A 122 -28.54 -15.12 -0.92
CA ARG A 122 -27.45 -15.69 -1.74
C ARG A 122 -27.53 -15.21 -3.19
N LEU A 123 -28.72 -15.17 -3.78
CA LEU A 123 -28.95 -14.58 -5.11
C LEU A 123 -28.66 -13.07 -5.14
N ALA A 124 -29.07 -12.32 -4.11
CA ALA A 124 -28.74 -10.90 -3.97
C ALA A 124 -27.22 -10.68 -3.83
N LYS A 125 -26.50 -11.58 -3.17
CA LYS A 125 -25.04 -11.53 -3.08
C LYS A 125 -24.36 -11.83 -4.43
N ILE A 126 -24.90 -12.74 -5.24
CA ILE A 126 -24.44 -12.94 -6.63
C ILE A 126 -24.66 -11.66 -7.44
N ALA A 127 -25.88 -11.12 -7.44
CA ALA A 127 -26.22 -9.89 -8.17
C ALA A 127 -25.31 -8.71 -7.78
N LYS A 128 -25.04 -8.52 -6.47
CA LYS A 128 -24.15 -7.46 -5.97
C LYS A 128 -22.67 -7.65 -6.35
N LEU A 129 -22.20 -8.89 -6.47
CA LEU A 129 -20.86 -9.21 -6.98
C LEU A 129 -20.75 -9.08 -8.51
N GLU A 130 -21.87 -9.23 -9.22
CA GLU A 130 -21.98 -9.10 -10.68
C GLU A 130 -22.13 -7.63 -11.11
N GLN A 131 -22.80 -6.79 -10.30
CA GLN A 131 -22.79 -5.32 -10.41
C GLN A 131 -21.37 -4.75 -10.23
N THR A 132 -20.68 -5.10 -9.14
CA THR A 132 -19.29 -4.65 -8.88
C THR A 132 -18.24 -5.16 -9.88
N ALA A 133 -18.62 -5.95 -10.89
CA ALA A 133 -17.78 -6.34 -12.01
C ALA A 133 -17.94 -5.45 -13.27
N GLN A 134 -18.98 -4.61 -13.33
CA GLN A 134 -19.17 -3.61 -14.39
C GLN A 134 -18.44 -2.29 -14.04
N PRO A 135 -18.05 -1.49 -15.06
CA PRO A 135 -17.53 -0.15 -14.82
C PRO A 135 -18.66 0.80 -14.43
N GLU A 136 -18.90 0.95 -13.14
CA GLU A 136 -19.90 1.89 -12.61
C GLU A 136 -19.35 3.32 -12.55
N GLU A 137 -19.79 4.15 -13.50
CA GLU A 137 -20.09 5.56 -13.23
C GLU A 137 -21.59 5.64 -12.86
N ASP A 138 -21.93 6.52 -11.90
CA ASP A 138 -23.28 6.98 -11.48
C ASP A 138 -24.13 6.26 -10.39
N ASP A 139 -23.85 5.03 -9.94
CA ASP A 139 -24.73 4.32 -8.97
C ASP A 139 -24.57 4.71 -7.46
N GLN A 140 -23.85 5.78 -7.13
CA GLN A 140 -23.68 6.23 -5.72
C GLN A 140 -24.73 7.25 -5.24
N ASP A 141 -25.43 7.94 -6.15
CA ASP A 141 -26.35 9.02 -5.78
C ASP A 141 -27.79 8.54 -5.49
N GLU A 142 -28.24 7.41 -6.05
CA GLU A 142 -29.58 6.85 -5.77
C GLU A 142 -29.69 6.20 -4.39
N ASP A 143 -28.69 5.39 -4.00
CA ASP A 143 -28.65 4.73 -2.69
C ASP A 143 -28.57 5.75 -1.54
N TRP A 144 -27.87 6.87 -1.76
CA TRP A 144 -27.82 8.00 -0.83
C TRP A 144 -29.18 8.72 -0.70
N GLN A 145 -29.88 8.96 -1.82
CA GLN A 145 -31.21 9.60 -1.79
C GLN A 145 -32.25 8.73 -1.08
N ARG A 146 -32.22 7.40 -1.27
CA ARG A 146 -33.12 6.46 -0.58
C ARG A 146 -32.88 6.44 0.93
N GLN A 147 -31.62 6.47 1.38
CA GLN A 147 -31.30 6.48 2.82
C GLN A 147 -31.78 7.75 3.52
N ILE A 148 -31.64 8.93 2.92
CA ILE A 148 -32.16 10.18 3.50
C ILE A 148 -33.69 10.24 3.49
N ALA A 149 -34.36 9.69 2.48
CA ALA A 149 -35.82 9.62 2.45
C ALA A 149 -36.39 8.71 3.54
N GLU A 150 -35.74 7.57 3.81
CA GLU A 150 -36.10 6.64 4.88
C GLU A 150 -35.86 7.25 6.27
N GLU A 151 -34.72 7.91 6.48
CA GLU A 151 -34.37 8.61 7.74
C GLU A 151 -35.37 9.73 8.05
N MET A 152 -35.73 10.54 7.05
CA MET A 152 -36.72 11.62 7.21
C MET A 152 -38.15 11.10 7.43
N ALA A 153 -38.51 9.94 6.84
CA ALA A 153 -39.80 9.30 7.07
C ALA A 153 -39.91 8.70 8.50
N GLN A 154 -38.81 8.16 9.04
CA GLN A 154 -38.75 7.68 10.42
C GLN A 154 -38.81 8.84 11.42
N GLU A 155 -38.05 9.92 11.21
CA GLU A 155 -38.09 11.10 12.09
C GLU A 155 -39.48 11.77 12.11
N ALA A 156 -40.16 11.86 10.96
CA ALA A 156 -41.53 12.35 10.87
C ALA A 156 -42.56 11.43 11.58
N ALA A 157 -42.34 10.12 11.57
CA ALA A 157 -43.18 9.16 12.28
C ALA A 157 -42.99 9.27 13.80
N GLU A 158 -41.74 9.37 14.27
CA GLU A 158 -41.41 9.50 15.70
C GLU A 158 -41.93 10.81 16.33
N GLN A 159 -41.97 11.91 15.56
CA GLN A 159 -42.57 13.18 16.01
C GLN A 159 -44.11 13.16 16.13
N SER A 160 -44.80 12.13 15.61
CA SER A 160 -46.27 12.05 15.64
C SER A 160 -46.86 11.42 16.92
N GLY A 161 -46.01 10.92 17.82
CA GLY A 161 -46.43 10.20 19.01
C GLY A 161 -46.84 11.09 20.19
N THR A 162 -48.05 11.67 20.20
CA THR A 162 -49.00 11.72 21.36
C THR A 162 -50.09 12.81 21.27
N SER A 163 -51.34 12.36 21.42
CA SER A 163 -52.56 13.09 21.84
C SER A 163 -53.24 14.10 20.90
N ILE A 164 -54.48 13.76 20.53
CA ILE A 164 -55.55 14.67 20.09
C ILE A 164 -56.28 15.20 21.35
N PRO A 165 -56.79 16.45 21.36
CA PRO A 165 -58.24 16.58 21.60
C PRO A 165 -58.95 17.65 20.73
N HIS A 166 -59.87 17.16 19.91
CA HIS A 166 -61.23 17.63 19.58
C HIS A 166 -61.73 19.07 19.86
N GLN A 167 -62.64 19.51 18.96
CA GLN A 167 -63.63 20.63 19.00
C GLN A 167 -63.18 21.93 18.28
N THR A 168 -64.02 22.66 17.53
CA THR A 168 -65.41 22.47 17.02
C THR A 168 -65.63 23.37 15.79
N THR A 169 -66.59 23.06 14.92
CA THR A 169 -67.13 24.02 13.92
C THR A 169 -68.04 25.05 14.62
N PRO A 170 -68.28 26.22 14.01
CA PRO A 170 -69.45 26.34 13.13
C PRO A 170 -69.27 27.22 11.88
N THR A 171 -70.22 27.04 10.95
CA THR A 171 -70.39 27.72 9.66
C THR A 171 -70.97 29.13 9.77
N ALA A 172 -70.61 30.03 8.83
CA ALA A 172 -71.45 31.17 8.44
C ALA A 172 -71.19 31.60 6.97
N THR A 173 -72.27 31.95 6.26
CA THR A 173 -72.30 32.29 4.82
C THR A 173 -72.69 33.77 4.64
N THR A 174 -72.15 34.47 3.62
CA THR A 174 -72.69 35.65 2.87
C THR A 174 -71.53 36.25 2.04
N THR A 175 -71.34 36.05 0.72
CA THR A 175 -72.06 36.46 -0.52
C THR A 175 -71.93 37.95 -0.95
N VAL A 176 -71.36 38.17 -2.15
CA VAL A 176 -71.34 39.38 -3.05
C VAL A 176 -70.82 40.72 -2.46
N ALA A 177 -70.07 41.61 -3.16
CA ALA A 177 -69.53 41.72 -4.54
C ALA A 177 -68.21 42.57 -4.51
N SER A 178 -67.50 43.01 -5.57
CA SER A 178 -67.74 43.03 -7.03
C SER A 178 -66.44 42.86 -7.88
N ASN A 179 -65.98 43.86 -8.66
CA ASN A 179 -64.84 43.80 -9.61
C ASN A 179 -63.81 44.97 -9.45
N PRO A 180 -62.59 44.88 -10.05
CA PRO A 180 -61.39 45.73 -9.78
C PRO A 180 -60.99 46.63 -10.99
N PRO A 181 -59.73 47.15 -11.18
CA PRO A 181 -58.62 47.61 -10.31
C PRO A 181 -58.40 49.17 -10.50
N PRO A 182 -57.21 49.85 -10.37
CA PRO A 182 -55.81 49.51 -10.70
C PRO A 182 -54.93 49.30 -9.45
N ALA A 183 -53.91 48.43 -9.42
CA ALA A 183 -52.72 48.36 -10.28
C ALA A 183 -51.76 49.57 -10.14
N THR A 184 -51.23 49.81 -8.94
CA THR A 184 -50.10 50.73 -8.72
C THR A 184 -48.77 49.99 -8.84
N ILE A 185 -48.30 49.81 -10.08
CA ILE A 185 -46.90 49.42 -10.35
C ILE A 185 -46.10 50.71 -10.60
N ASN A 186 -45.05 50.92 -9.80
CA ASN A 186 -43.73 51.48 -10.16
C ASN A 186 -43.08 52.21 -8.97
N GLN A 187 -42.22 51.50 -8.24
CA GLN A 187 -40.91 52.05 -7.90
C GLN A 187 -39.85 51.14 -8.53
N PRO A 188 -39.10 51.58 -9.56
CA PRO A 188 -37.96 50.83 -10.06
C PRO A 188 -36.81 50.93 -9.04
N PRO A 189 -36.09 49.84 -8.74
CA PRO A 189 -34.92 49.90 -7.88
C PRO A 189 -33.78 50.66 -8.59
N PRO A 190 -33.13 51.65 -7.94
CA PRO A 190 -32.06 52.44 -8.55
C PRO A 190 -30.71 51.71 -8.45
N THR A 191 -30.58 50.55 -9.09
CA THR A 191 -29.30 49.86 -9.28
C THR A 191 -29.27 49.19 -10.65
N GLY A 192 -28.38 49.63 -11.53
CA GLY A 192 -28.13 49.03 -12.85
C GLY A 192 -27.38 47.69 -12.80
N LEU A 193 -27.67 46.87 -11.79
CA LEU A 193 -27.14 45.52 -11.62
C LEU A 193 -28.09 44.53 -12.30
N SER A 194 -27.52 43.58 -13.03
CA SER A 194 -28.25 42.47 -13.63
C SER A 194 -28.94 41.60 -12.57
N LEU A 195 -29.96 40.83 -12.99
CA LEU A 195 -30.62 39.86 -12.11
C LEU A 195 -29.63 38.83 -11.53
N GLU A 196 -28.57 38.52 -12.27
CA GLU A 196 -27.50 37.61 -11.85
C GLU A 196 -26.63 38.23 -10.75
N GLU A 197 -26.26 39.51 -10.87
CA GLU A 197 -25.55 40.25 -9.82
C GLU A 197 -26.42 40.45 -8.56
N LEU A 198 -27.73 40.63 -8.71
CA LEU A 198 -28.67 40.63 -7.58
C LEU A 198 -28.70 39.27 -6.85
N LYS A 199 -28.66 38.16 -7.60
CA LYS A 199 -28.58 36.79 -7.06
C LYS A 199 -27.25 36.54 -6.37
N ALA A 200 -26.14 37.02 -6.93
CA ALA A 200 -24.81 36.92 -6.33
C ALA A 200 -24.69 37.74 -5.03
N THR A 201 -25.17 38.99 -5.03
CA THR A 201 -25.16 39.86 -3.83
C THR A 201 -26.06 39.32 -2.72
N PHE A 202 -27.17 38.67 -3.05
CA PHE A 202 -28.00 37.93 -2.08
C PHE A 202 -27.26 36.72 -1.47
N LYS A 203 -26.60 35.88 -2.27
CA LYS A 203 -25.79 34.76 -1.73
C LYS A 203 -24.62 35.26 -0.87
N ALA A 204 -24.00 36.38 -1.24
CA ALA A 204 -22.96 37.04 -0.43
C ALA A 204 -23.51 37.57 0.90
N MET A 205 -24.74 38.10 0.92
CA MET A 205 -25.44 38.51 2.16
C MET A 205 -25.69 37.31 3.10
N LEU A 206 -26.13 36.16 2.57
CA LEU A 206 -26.33 34.95 3.39
C LEU A 206 -25.01 34.45 4.01
N LEU A 207 -23.90 34.59 3.28
CA LEU A 207 -22.56 34.30 3.82
C LEU A 207 -22.15 35.30 4.93
N GLU A 208 -22.37 36.59 4.71
CA GLU A 208 -22.03 37.67 5.65
C GLU A 208 -22.86 37.59 6.94
N LYS A 209 -24.14 37.24 6.84
CA LYS A 209 -25.05 37.10 8.00
C LYS A 209 -24.88 35.76 8.76
N SER A 210 -23.92 34.92 8.36
CA SER A 210 -23.62 33.62 8.99
C SER A 210 -24.86 32.72 9.15
N ILE A 211 -25.62 32.59 8.06
CA ILE A 211 -26.85 31.79 8.01
C ILE A 211 -26.52 30.31 8.15
N ASP A 212 -27.23 29.60 9.04
CA ASP A 212 -27.04 28.17 9.26
C ASP A 212 -27.64 27.36 8.09
N PRO A 213 -26.83 26.63 7.30
CA PRO A 213 -27.32 25.83 6.18
C PRO A 213 -28.28 24.69 6.55
N MET A 214 -28.30 24.28 7.83
CA MET A 214 -29.16 23.21 8.34
C MET A 214 -30.45 23.72 8.97
N ALA A 215 -30.57 25.03 9.22
CA ALA A 215 -31.74 25.63 9.86
C ALA A 215 -32.86 25.93 8.84
N PRO A 216 -34.15 25.83 9.25
CA PRO A 216 -35.26 26.16 8.37
C PRO A 216 -35.31 27.66 8.08
N TRP A 217 -35.70 28.01 6.85
CA TRP A 217 -35.77 29.39 6.33
C TRP A 217 -36.40 30.39 7.31
N ASP A 218 -37.53 30.06 7.93
CA ASP A 218 -38.27 31.00 8.77
C ASP A 218 -37.56 31.32 10.11
N ASN A 219 -36.63 30.47 10.59
CA ASN A 219 -35.78 30.76 11.74
C ASN A 219 -34.63 31.73 11.39
N GLU A 220 -34.11 31.62 10.17
CA GLU A 220 -32.97 32.42 9.69
C GLU A 220 -33.40 33.75 9.08
N LEU A 221 -34.61 33.82 8.51
CA LEU A 221 -35.19 34.99 7.84
C LEU A 221 -35.05 36.31 8.63
N PRO A 222 -35.31 36.39 9.96
CA PRO A 222 -35.17 37.62 10.72
C PRO A 222 -33.76 38.23 10.67
N LYS A 223 -32.72 37.44 10.38
CA LYS A 223 -31.32 37.90 10.33
C LYS A 223 -30.98 38.70 9.07
N PHE A 224 -31.80 38.60 8.02
CA PHE A 224 -31.52 39.21 6.71
C PHE A 224 -32.73 39.86 6.00
N VAL A 225 -33.96 39.72 6.52
CA VAL A 225 -35.18 40.32 5.96
C VAL A 225 -35.15 41.85 5.86
N THR A 226 -34.35 42.52 6.70
CA THR A 226 -34.19 43.98 6.73
C THR A 226 -33.09 44.50 5.80
N ASP A 227 -32.31 43.62 5.18
CA ASP A 227 -31.18 44.00 4.33
C ASP A 227 -31.67 44.51 2.96
N ALA A 228 -31.04 45.57 2.44
CA ALA A 228 -31.38 46.14 1.14
C ALA A 228 -31.23 45.11 0.00
N ARG A 229 -30.30 44.14 0.13
CA ARG A 229 -30.08 43.05 -0.84
C ARG A 229 -31.22 42.02 -0.85
N TYR A 230 -31.87 41.80 0.29
CA TYR A 230 -33.09 40.97 0.37
C TYR A 230 -34.26 41.68 -0.31
N LEU A 231 -34.43 42.99 -0.07
CA LEU A 231 -35.50 43.79 -0.65
C LEU A 231 -35.35 44.01 -2.17
N ALA A 232 -34.12 44.08 -2.68
CA ALA A 232 -33.83 44.28 -4.10
C ALA A 232 -34.34 43.15 -5.01
N LEU A 233 -34.42 41.91 -4.52
CA LEU A 233 -34.97 40.78 -5.28
C LEU A 233 -36.50 40.92 -5.44
N PRO A 234 -37.07 40.97 -6.66
CA PRO A 234 -38.50 41.23 -6.84
C PRO A 234 -39.42 40.09 -6.37
N SER A 235 -38.96 38.84 -6.44
CA SER A 235 -39.79 37.65 -6.24
C SER A 235 -39.48 36.92 -4.92
N MET A 236 -40.51 36.71 -4.10
CA MET A 236 -40.40 35.86 -2.89
C MET A 236 -40.02 34.41 -3.21
N LYS A 237 -40.37 33.91 -4.41
CA LYS A 237 -39.95 32.58 -4.86
C LYS A 237 -38.43 32.55 -5.09
N GLU A 238 -37.89 33.53 -5.82
CA GLU A 238 -36.44 33.61 -6.06
C GLU A 238 -35.64 33.76 -4.76
N ARG A 239 -36.14 34.53 -3.78
CA ARG A 239 -35.50 34.67 -2.45
C ARG A 239 -35.38 33.32 -1.72
N ARG A 240 -36.41 32.48 -1.77
CA ARG A 240 -36.39 31.11 -1.19
C ARG A 240 -35.50 30.18 -2.02
N ASP A 241 -35.67 30.14 -3.34
CA ASP A 241 -34.87 29.29 -4.25
C ASP A 241 -33.36 29.52 -4.07
N LEU A 242 -32.92 30.79 -3.93
CA LEU A 242 -31.50 31.16 -3.75
C LEU A 242 -30.95 30.77 -2.38
N PHE A 243 -31.77 30.75 -1.34
CA PHE A 243 -31.38 30.28 -0.01
C PHE A 243 -31.26 28.77 0.00
N ASP A 244 -32.23 28.04 -0.57
CA ASP A 244 -32.14 26.59 -0.68
C ASP A 244 -30.90 26.17 -1.49
N GLU A 245 -30.58 26.91 -2.55
CA GLU A 245 -29.34 26.74 -3.32
C GLU A 245 -28.09 27.04 -2.48
N PHE A 246 -28.07 28.15 -1.73
CA PHE A 246 -26.97 28.49 -0.81
C PHE A 246 -26.76 27.42 0.27
N CYS A 247 -27.84 26.92 0.88
CA CYS A 247 -27.79 25.90 1.91
C CYS A 247 -27.27 24.56 1.35
N LYS A 248 -27.79 24.13 0.19
CA LYS A 248 -27.28 22.94 -0.53
C LYS A 248 -25.79 23.08 -0.87
N GLU A 249 -25.39 24.23 -1.39
CA GLU A 249 -23.99 24.49 -1.77
C GLU A 249 -23.07 24.60 -0.54
N LYS A 250 -23.54 25.18 0.58
CA LYS A 250 -22.79 25.18 1.85
C LYS A 250 -22.66 23.80 2.47
N ILE A 251 -23.71 22.99 2.44
CA ILE A 251 -23.65 21.59 2.88
C ILE A 251 -22.69 20.79 1.99
N ARG A 252 -22.70 21.02 0.67
CA ARG A 252 -21.73 20.43 -0.27
C ARG A 252 -20.30 20.87 0.06
N GLN A 253 -20.05 22.16 0.29
CA GLN A 253 -18.74 22.70 0.67
C GLN A 253 -18.23 22.11 2.00
N LEU A 254 -19.10 21.98 3.02
CA LEU A 254 -18.75 21.36 4.29
C LEU A 254 -18.41 19.86 4.15
N ARG A 255 -19.16 19.12 3.31
CA ARG A 255 -18.83 17.73 2.98
C ARG A 255 -17.52 17.62 2.18
N ALA A 256 -17.32 18.46 1.18
CA ALA A 256 -16.12 18.51 0.36
C ALA A 256 -14.87 18.86 1.20
N ALA A 257 -14.97 19.83 2.10
CA ALA A 257 -13.87 20.15 3.04
C ALA A 257 -13.56 18.96 3.97
N LYS A 258 -14.58 18.21 4.41
CA LYS A 258 -14.42 17.04 5.27
C LYS A 258 -13.88 15.80 4.53
N SER A 259 -14.10 15.68 3.21
CA SER A 259 -13.54 14.63 2.36
C SER A 259 -12.17 14.98 1.77
N ALA A 260 -11.87 16.27 1.60
CA ALA A 260 -10.60 16.79 1.07
C ALA A 260 -9.47 16.82 2.11
N VAL A 261 -9.74 16.58 3.40
CA VAL A 261 -8.68 16.23 4.36
C VAL A 261 -8.01 14.95 3.84
N PRO A 262 -6.71 14.95 3.52
CA PRO A 262 -6.06 13.80 2.93
C PRO A 262 -6.16 12.62 3.90
N LYS A 263 -6.95 11.62 3.51
CA LYS A 263 -7.05 10.35 4.22
C LYS A 263 -5.69 9.68 4.14
N VAL A 264 -4.84 9.89 5.15
CA VAL A 264 -3.60 9.14 5.29
C VAL A 264 -3.98 7.67 5.25
N ASP A 265 -3.44 6.95 4.27
CA ASP A 265 -3.77 5.56 4.00
C ASP A 265 -3.75 4.76 5.31
N PRO A 266 -4.85 4.11 5.75
CA PRO A 266 -4.91 3.51 7.08
C PRO A 266 -3.75 2.54 7.40
N PRO A 267 -3.27 1.70 6.45
CA PRO A 267 -2.00 0.99 6.58
C PRO A 267 -0.79 1.87 6.91
N GLN A 268 -0.61 3.00 6.23
CA GLN A 268 0.48 3.94 6.49
C GLN A 268 0.32 4.67 7.83
N ALA A 269 -0.90 5.04 8.21
CA ALA A 269 -1.22 5.62 9.52
C ALA A 269 -0.87 4.64 10.65
N TYR A 270 -1.25 3.37 10.52
CA TYR A 270 -0.90 2.32 11.48
C TYR A 270 0.61 2.02 11.51
N ARG A 271 1.26 2.01 10.35
CA ARG A 271 2.73 1.85 10.25
C ARG A 271 3.47 3.00 10.96
N SER A 272 2.96 4.24 10.90
CA SER A 272 3.53 5.36 11.66
C SER A 272 3.46 5.14 13.18
N LEU A 273 2.31 4.64 13.67
CA LEU A 273 2.10 4.29 15.08
C LEU A 273 3.06 3.16 15.53
N LEU A 274 3.30 2.17 14.66
CA LEU A 274 4.27 1.11 14.93
C LEU A 274 5.71 1.64 14.97
N ILE A 275 6.10 2.54 14.06
CA ILE A 275 7.44 3.17 14.06
C ILE A 275 7.65 3.98 15.35
N GLU A 276 6.64 4.72 15.79
CA GLU A 276 6.69 5.60 16.96
C GLU A 276 6.82 4.83 18.29
N PHE A 277 6.02 3.78 18.49
CA PHE A 277 5.91 3.09 19.78
C PHE A 277 6.53 1.68 19.83
N VAL A 278 6.81 1.05 18.68
CA VAL A 278 7.32 -0.34 18.58
C VAL A 278 8.79 -0.34 18.14
N THR A 279 9.64 0.27 18.97
CA THR A 279 11.09 0.45 18.73
C THR A 279 11.94 -0.76 19.18
N SER A 280 11.38 -1.66 19.97
CA SER A 280 12.03 -2.85 20.52
C SER A 280 11.40 -4.13 19.98
N THR A 281 12.22 -5.12 19.61
CA THR A 281 11.74 -6.45 19.18
C THR A 281 11.14 -7.28 20.32
N ARG A 282 11.17 -6.77 21.56
CA ARG A 282 10.62 -7.41 22.76
C ARG A 282 9.22 -6.94 23.16
N THR A 283 8.64 -5.95 22.48
CA THR A 283 7.28 -5.47 22.79
C THR A 283 6.26 -6.57 22.51
N LEU A 284 5.36 -6.83 23.47
CA LEU A 284 4.27 -7.78 23.28
C LEU A 284 3.07 -7.10 22.60
N TRP A 285 2.29 -7.89 21.87
CA TRP A 285 1.09 -7.43 21.18
C TRP A 285 0.06 -6.84 22.16
N GLU A 286 -0.21 -7.53 23.26
CA GLU A 286 -1.20 -7.08 24.26
C GLU A 286 -0.80 -5.77 24.94
N ASP A 287 0.49 -5.56 25.23
CA ASP A 287 0.98 -4.30 25.80
C ASP A 287 0.78 -3.12 24.84
N PHE A 288 1.07 -3.34 23.55
CA PHE A 288 0.86 -2.35 22.50
C PHE A 288 -0.64 -2.06 22.29
N LYS A 289 -1.45 -3.11 22.11
CA LYS A 289 -2.90 -3.04 21.96
C LYS A 289 -3.56 -2.30 23.12
N SER A 290 -3.23 -2.66 24.37
CA SER A 290 -3.83 -2.07 25.57
C SER A 290 -3.57 -0.55 25.64
N LYS A 291 -2.36 -0.11 25.30
CA LYS A 291 -1.96 1.30 25.28
C LYS A 291 -2.56 2.08 24.11
N HIS A 292 -2.64 1.49 22.92
CA HIS A 292 -2.98 2.21 21.68
C HIS A 292 -4.40 1.96 21.15
N LYS A 293 -5.23 1.12 21.79
CA LYS A 293 -6.63 0.84 21.36
C LYS A 293 -7.54 2.07 21.17
N LYS A 294 -7.19 3.22 21.78
CA LYS A 294 -7.93 4.50 21.63
C LYS A 294 -7.36 5.42 20.54
N ASP A 295 -6.18 5.12 19.98
CA ASP A 295 -5.57 5.95 18.93
C ASP A 295 -6.37 5.78 17.61
N PRO A 296 -6.78 6.88 16.94
CA PRO A 296 -7.45 6.79 15.65
C PRO A 296 -6.67 5.99 14.60
N ARG A 297 -5.33 6.03 14.63
CA ARG A 297 -4.45 5.26 13.73
C ARG A 297 -4.53 3.75 13.99
N PHE A 298 -4.81 3.34 15.22
CA PHE A 298 -5.07 1.95 15.58
C PHE A 298 -6.49 1.53 15.18
N ARG A 299 -7.49 2.38 15.47
CA ARG A 299 -8.91 2.05 15.26
C ARG A 299 -9.32 2.04 13.78
N ASN A 300 -8.70 2.90 12.97
CA ASN A 300 -9.04 3.03 11.55
C ASN A 300 -8.33 2.00 10.65
N PHE A 301 -7.38 1.22 11.18
CA PHE A 301 -6.65 0.21 10.43
C PHE A 301 -7.15 -1.21 10.71
N GLY A 302 -7.36 -1.96 9.62
CA GLY A 302 -7.85 -3.34 9.65
C GLY A 302 -9.31 -3.44 10.13
N ARG A 303 -10.01 -4.47 9.67
CA ARG A 303 -11.37 -4.78 10.15
C ARG A 303 -11.30 -5.34 11.56
N ASP A 304 -10.39 -6.30 11.76
CA ASP A 304 -10.26 -7.08 12.99
C ASP A 304 -8.87 -6.97 13.63
N ASP A 305 -8.79 -7.24 14.93
CA ASP A 305 -7.52 -7.29 15.68
C ASP A 305 -6.50 -8.28 15.08
N ARG A 306 -6.97 -9.30 14.36
CA ARG A 306 -6.12 -10.30 13.69
C ARG A 306 -5.27 -9.69 12.56
N GLU A 307 -5.80 -8.70 11.85
CA GLU A 307 -5.05 -7.98 10.81
C GLU A 307 -4.04 -7.01 11.44
N ARG A 308 -4.47 -6.32 12.51
CA ARG A 308 -3.62 -5.42 13.30
C ARG A 308 -2.43 -6.17 13.91
N GLU A 309 -2.68 -7.36 14.47
CA GLU A 309 -1.65 -8.25 15.01
C GLU A 309 -0.74 -8.81 13.90
N LYS A 310 -1.27 -9.19 12.74
CA LYS A 310 -0.48 -9.63 11.58
C LYS A 310 0.50 -8.54 11.12
N ALA A 311 0.03 -7.30 11.01
CA ALA A 311 0.86 -6.15 10.67
C ALA A 311 1.91 -5.85 11.77
N PHE A 312 1.55 -5.91 13.05
CA PHE A 312 2.47 -5.77 14.18
C PHE A 312 3.56 -6.87 14.18
N LYS A 313 3.19 -8.14 13.97
CA LYS A 313 4.14 -9.27 13.85
C LYS A 313 5.04 -9.12 12.62
N SER A 314 4.53 -8.56 11.51
CA SER A 314 5.35 -8.22 10.34
C SER A 314 6.36 -7.13 10.66
N TRP A 315 5.94 -6.07 11.35
CA TRP A 315 6.82 -4.99 11.79
C TRP A 315 7.91 -5.48 12.76
N LEU A 316 7.61 -6.38 13.70
CA LEU A 316 8.64 -6.97 14.58
C LEU A 316 9.70 -7.77 13.80
N LYS A 317 9.29 -8.49 12.73
CA LYS A 317 10.24 -9.17 11.83
C LYS A 317 11.09 -8.16 11.07
N GLU A 318 10.47 -7.13 10.51
CA GLU A 318 11.14 -6.06 9.76
C GLU A 318 12.15 -5.30 10.64
N LEU A 319 11.77 -4.92 11.85
CA LEU A 319 12.62 -4.27 12.86
C LEU A 319 13.81 -5.17 13.26
N GLY A 320 13.58 -6.48 13.42
CA GLY A 320 14.64 -7.45 13.69
C GLY A 320 15.61 -7.63 12.52
N GLU A 321 15.09 -7.64 11.29
CA GLU A 321 15.89 -7.70 10.06
C GLU A 321 16.67 -6.41 9.83
N GLN A 322 16.07 -5.23 10.08
CA GLN A 322 16.74 -3.94 10.00
C GLN A 322 17.91 -3.86 10.98
N LYS A 323 17.72 -4.30 12.24
CA LYS A 323 18.81 -4.39 13.22
C LYS A 323 19.91 -5.37 12.79
N ARG A 324 19.55 -6.51 12.18
CA ARG A 324 20.53 -7.46 11.60
C ARG A 324 21.31 -6.85 10.42
N LYS A 325 20.63 -6.16 9.50
CA LYS A 325 21.26 -5.48 8.34
C LYS A 325 22.21 -4.37 8.77
N LEU A 326 21.85 -3.60 9.80
CA LEU A 326 22.73 -2.58 10.38
C LEU A 326 23.98 -3.20 11.01
N LEU A 327 23.84 -4.33 11.72
CA LEU A 327 24.99 -5.04 12.29
C LEU A 327 25.90 -5.63 11.20
N LEU A 328 25.35 -6.31 10.19
CA LEU A 328 26.12 -6.83 9.05
C LEU A 328 26.87 -5.71 8.30
N LYS A 329 26.22 -4.55 8.10
CA LYS A 329 26.88 -3.39 7.50
C LYS A 329 28.03 -2.88 8.38
N ALA A 330 27.85 -2.80 9.70
CA ALA A 330 28.92 -2.41 10.62
C ALA A 330 30.08 -3.42 10.62
N GLU A 331 29.79 -4.73 10.51
CA GLU A 331 30.82 -5.77 10.33
C GLU A 331 31.59 -5.60 9.02
N ASP A 332 30.92 -5.36 7.89
CA ASP A 332 31.58 -5.16 6.60
C ASP A 332 32.38 -3.84 6.53
N ASP A 333 31.87 -2.76 7.14
CA ASP A 333 32.62 -1.51 7.25
C ASP A 333 33.82 -1.63 8.22
N PHE A 334 33.73 -2.49 9.24
CA PHE A 334 34.88 -2.85 10.08
C PHE A 334 35.90 -3.73 9.34
N LYS A 335 35.48 -4.67 8.48
CA LYS A 335 36.40 -5.42 7.59
C LYS A 335 37.18 -4.49 6.65
N LYS A 336 36.52 -3.46 6.10
CA LYS A 336 37.21 -2.43 5.29
C LYS A 336 38.22 -1.65 6.12
N LEU A 337 37.88 -1.30 7.37
CA LEU A 337 38.81 -0.65 8.30
C LEU A 337 40.02 -1.53 8.64
N LEU A 338 39.82 -2.86 8.78
CA LEU A 338 40.92 -3.82 8.96
C LEU A 338 41.84 -3.85 7.74
N ILE A 339 41.30 -3.82 6.52
CA ILE A 339 42.10 -3.75 5.28
C ILE A 339 42.85 -2.40 5.19
N GLU A 340 42.21 -1.28 5.55
CA GLU A 340 42.76 0.08 5.42
C GLU A 340 43.79 0.45 6.50
N LYS A 341 43.59 -0.02 7.74
CA LYS A 341 44.37 0.40 8.94
C LYS A 341 44.90 -0.77 9.78
N GLY A 342 44.54 -2.02 9.48
CA GLY A 342 44.97 -3.19 10.24
C GLY A 342 46.41 -3.63 9.97
N ILE A 343 47.04 -3.11 8.91
CA ILE A 343 48.47 -3.26 8.66
C ILE A 343 49.17 -2.06 9.33
N PRO A 344 50.23 -2.25 10.15
CA PRO A 344 51.05 -1.14 10.62
C PRO A 344 51.77 -0.48 9.44
N PRO A 345 51.95 0.87 9.43
CA PRO A 345 52.84 1.51 8.46
C PRO A 345 54.23 0.89 8.55
N LYS A 346 54.86 0.59 7.41
CA LYS A 346 56.26 0.15 7.38
C LYS A 346 57.16 1.35 7.70
N GLU A 347 57.60 1.46 8.95
CA GLU A 347 58.68 2.34 9.36
C GLU A 347 59.98 1.52 9.50
N GLY A 348 60.90 1.69 8.54
CA GLY A 348 62.25 1.11 8.59
C GLY A 348 62.45 -0.19 7.79
N ASP A 349 63.68 -0.38 7.31
CA ASP A 349 64.14 -1.56 6.55
C ASP A 349 64.59 -2.72 7.47
N GLU A 350 63.85 -2.98 8.54
CA GLU A 350 64.14 -4.08 9.47
C GLU A 350 63.06 -5.18 9.38
N GLU A 351 63.46 -6.33 8.83
CA GLU A 351 62.62 -7.53 8.65
C GLU A 351 62.36 -8.29 9.96
N GLU A 352 61.79 -7.63 10.96
CA GLU A 352 61.28 -8.32 12.16
C GLU A 352 59.81 -7.96 12.40
N GLU A 353 58.90 -8.77 11.82
CA GLU A 353 57.44 -8.64 12.00
C GLU A 353 57.03 -8.96 13.43
N LYS A 354 57.18 -7.99 14.33
CA LYS A 354 56.56 -8.03 15.66
C LYS A 354 55.06 -8.20 15.49
N GLU A 355 54.51 -9.16 16.23
CA GLU A 355 53.08 -9.45 16.22
C GLU A 355 52.32 -8.30 16.90
N GLU A 356 52.04 -7.22 16.18
CA GLU A 356 51.22 -6.10 16.69
C GLU A 356 49.94 -6.66 17.34
N GLU A 357 49.74 -6.34 18.62
CA GLU A 357 48.62 -6.82 19.41
C GLU A 357 47.33 -6.08 19.04
N TYR A 358 46.18 -6.69 19.34
CA TYR A 358 44.87 -6.03 19.15
C TYR A 358 44.77 -4.69 19.93
N LYS A 359 45.54 -4.52 21.00
CA LYS A 359 45.61 -3.30 21.81
C LYS A 359 46.10 -2.09 20.99
N ASP A 360 47.17 -2.27 20.21
CA ASP A 360 47.82 -1.19 19.46
C ASP A 360 47.00 -0.81 18.22
N PHE A 361 46.43 -1.81 17.54
CA PHE A 361 45.43 -1.59 16.51
C PHE A 361 44.22 -0.80 17.06
N LYS A 362 43.70 -1.21 18.22
CA LYS A 362 42.56 -0.53 18.89
C LYS A 362 42.90 0.90 19.29
N GLU A 363 44.10 1.17 19.81
CA GLU A 363 44.60 2.52 20.13
C GLU A 363 44.50 3.44 18.90
N ARG A 364 44.90 2.92 17.73
CA ARG A 364 44.93 3.62 16.44
C ARG A 364 43.55 3.84 15.81
N VAL A 365 42.60 2.92 15.97
CA VAL A 365 41.25 3.03 15.36
C VAL A 365 40.11 3.42 16.33
N LYS A 366 40.39 3.67 17.61
CA LYS A 366 39.36 3.95 18.65
C LYS A 366 38.36 5.06 18.32
N ASN A 367 38.76 6.04 17.51
CA ASN A 367 37.93 7.18 17.12
C ASN A 367 37.21 6.99 15.77
N ASP A 368 37.44 5.88 15.06
CA ASP A 368 36.84 5.64 13.75
C ASP A 368 35.34 5.30 13.88
N PRO A 369 34.42 5.94 13.13
CA PRO A 369 32.99 5.64 13.19
C PRO A 369 32.64 4.17 12.90
N ARG A 370 33.39 3.50 12.02
CA ARG A 370 33.23 2.07 11.68
C ARG A 370 33.69 1.18 12.84
N PHE A 371 34.72 1.59 13.57
CA PHE A 371 35.13 0.91 14.81
C PHE A 371 34.07 1.08 15.91
N LEU A 372 33.50 2.27 16.07
CA LEU A 372 32.49 2.56 17.09
C LEU A 372 31.12 1.93 16.79
N ALA A 373 30.77 1.71 15.51
CA ALA A 373 29.50 1.12 15.08
C ALA A 373 29.26 -0.31 15.62
N ILE A 374 30.34 -1.10 15.80
CA ILE A 374 30.26 -2.38 16.50
C ILE A 374 30.34 -2.11 18.02
N THR A 375 29.36 -2.58 18.79
CA THR A 375 29.34 -2.36 20.25
C THR A 375 30.19 -3.37 21.03
N SER A 376 30.21 -4.64 20.60
CA SER A 376 30.93 -5.72 21.28
C SER A 376 32.44 -5.68 21.00
N ASN A 377 33.25 -5.40 22.03
CA ASN A 377 34.71 -5.40 21.90
C ASN A 377 35.29 -6.80 21.61
N SER A 378 34.69 -7.88 22.12
CA SER A 378 35.12 -9.25 21.86
C SER A 378 34.82 -9.69 20.42
N SER A 379 33.73 -9.19 19.82
CA SER A 379 33.43 -9.40 18.40
C SER A 379 34.49 -8.73 17.50
N LYS A 380 34.86 -7.48 17.79
CA LYS A 380 35.93 -6.77 17.05
C LYS A 380 37.28 -7.49 17.15
N GLU A 381 37.65 -7.92 18.35
CA GLU A 381 38.90 -8.65 18.59
C GLU A 381 38.93 -9.99 17.85
N SER A 382 37.82 -10.75 17.88
CA SER A 382 37.68 -12.00 17.13
C SER A 382 37.81 -11.77 15.62
N MET A 383 37.12 -10.76 15.08
CA MET A 383 37.22 -10.39 13.66
C MET A 383 38.64 -9.96 13.26
N TRP A 384 39.34 -9.20 14.10
CA TRP A 384 40.74 -8.81 13.87
C TRP A 384 41.68 -10.03 13.92
N LYS A 385 41.49 -10.96 14.86
CA LYS A 385 42.27 -12.21 14.95
C LYS A 385 42.07 -13.10 13.72
N THR A 386 40.83 -13.28 13.28
CA THR A 386 40.49 -14.01 12.04
C THR A 386 41.14 -13.35 10.83
N TRP A 387 40.99 -12.02 10.67
CA TRP A 387 41.61 -11.28 9.57
C TRP A 387 43.15 -11.39 9.59
N ARG A 388 43.81 -11.28 10.74
CA ARG A 388 45.27 -11.50 10.88
C ARG A 388 45.68 -12.93 10.46
N THR A 389 44.86 -13.93 10.79
CA THR A 389 45.09 -15.33 10.43
C THR A 389 44.93 -15.53 8.91
N ASP A 390 43.89 -14.94 8.32
CA ASP A 390 43.63 -14.99 6.88
C ASP A 390 44.75 -14.27 6.10
N GLN A 391 45.27 -13.14 6.60
CA GLN A 391 46.40 -12.42 6.00
C GLN A 391 47.70 -13.25 6.04
N ARG A 392 47.98 -13.97 7.13
CA ARG A 392 49.11 -14.93 7.18
C ARG A 392 48.92 -16.03 6.16
N ARG A 393 47.74 -16.66 6.16
CA ARG A 393 47.40 -17.73 5.23
C ARG A 393 47.49 -17.30 3.76
N ALA A 394 47.06 -16.08 3.43
CA ALA A 394 47.17 -15.51 2.09
C ALA A 394 48.65 -15.32 1.67
N ARG A 395 49.51 -14.87 2.59
CA ARG A 395 50.96 -14.76 2.34
C ARG A 395 51.66 -16.11 2.24
N ASP A 396 51.28 -17.09 3.05
CA ASP A 396 51.85 -18.44 2.97
C ASP A 396 51.45 -19.13 1.67
N LEU A 397 50.22 -18.87 1.18
CA LEU A 397 49.79 -19.29 -0.16
C LEU A 397 50.58 -18.60 -1.27
N SER A 398 50.82 -17.28 -1.19
CA SER A 398 51.60 -16.57 -2.22
C SER A 398 53.09 -16.98 -2.22
N LYS A 399 53.67 -17.25 -1.05
CA LYS A 399 55.05 -17.78 -0.95
C LYS A 399 55.21 -19.16 -1.57
N ASN A 400 54.18 -20.02 -1.48
CA ASN A 400 54.22 -21.34 -2.12
C ASN A 400 54.09 -21.25 -3.64
N ASP A 401 53.27 -20.32 -4.16
CA ASP A 401 53.12 -20.03 -5.60
C ASP A 401 54.42 -19.47 -6.21
N GLU A 402 55.08 -18.52 -5.51
CA GLU A 402 56.42 -18.03 -5.87
C GLU A 402 57.51 -19.11 -5.77
N GLY A 403 57.36 -20.06 -4.84
CA GLY A 403 58.24 -21.22 -4.68
C GLY A 403 58.18 -22.20 -5.86
N GLU A 404 56.98 -22.48 -6.39
CA GLU A 404 56.81 -23.29 -7.60
C GLU A 404 57.31 -22.56 -8.86
N ALA A 405 57.13 -21.24 -8.95
CA ALA A 405 57.65 -20.43 -10.05
C ALA A 405 59.20 -20.45 -10.11
N ASN A 406 59.88 -20.36 -8.96
CA ASN A 406 61.35 -20.30 -8.91
C ASN A 406 62.03 -21.68 -9.11
N ALA A 407 61.29 -22.78 -8.95
CA ALA A 407 61.77 -24.13 -9.29
C ALA A 407 61.81 -24.40 -10.82
N SER A 408 61.18 -23.56 -11.64
CA SER A 408 60.94 -23.81 -13.07
C SER A 408 62.06 -23.34 -14.02
N THR A 409 63.20 -22.87 -13.50
CA THR A 409 64.32 -22.38 -14.34
C THR A 409 65.33 -23.48 -14.74
N GLN A 410 65.13 -24.74 -14.30
CA GLN A 410 65.92 -25.90 -14.78
C GLN A 410 65.12 -27.20 -15.03
N ASN A 411 63.97 -27.11 -15.72
CA ASN A 411 63.66 -28.09 -16.80
C ASN A 411 62.51 -27.61 -17.71
N GLY A 412 62.54 -28.01 -18.98
CA GLY A 412 61.71 -27.39 -20.01
C GLY A 412 60.29 -27.92 -20.18
N LYS A 413 59.40 -27.01 -20.63
CA LYS A 413 58.11 -27.25 -21.31
C LYS A 413 57.01 -28.00 -20.55
N ALA A 414 56.17 -27.26 -19.82
CA ALA A 414 54.77 -27.61 -19.61
C ALA A 414 53.91 -27.12 -20.80
N ASN A 415 52.92 -27.91 -21.25
CA ASN A 415 52.09 -27.59 -22.41
C ASN A 415 50.85 -26.78 -21.98
N PRO A 416 50.57 -25.58 -22.54
CA PRO A 416 49.42 -24.74 -22.12
C PRO A 416 48.04 -25.39 -22.35
N GLU A 417 47.98 -26.46 -23.14
CA GLU A 417 46.76 -27.23 -23.44
C GLU A 417 46.22 -28.00 -22.21
N GLU A 418 47.10 -28.58 -21.37
CA GLU A 418 46.69 -29.32 -20.16
C GLU A 418 46.10 -28.42 -19.07
N GLU A 419 46.54 -27.15 -19.01
CA GLU A 419 46.05 -26.19 -18.03
C GLU A 419 44.62 -25.72 -18.35
N GLU A 420 44.31 -25.59 -19.64
CA GLU A 420 42.98 -25.29 -20.18
C GLU A 420 42.01 -26.47 -19.96
N GLU A 421 42.48 -27.71 -20.20
CA GLU A 421 41.69 -28.93 -19.97
C GLU A 421 41.38 -29.14 -18.46
N ASN A 422 42.35 -28.88 -17.57
CA ASN A 422 42.12 -28.95 -16.13
C ASN A 422 41.15 -27.88 -15.62
N LYS A 423 41.18 -26.66 -16.19
CA LYS A 423 40.20 -25.60 -15.88
C LYS A 423 38.79 -26.01 -16.34
N LYS A 424 38.65 -26.60 -17.53
CA LYS A 424 37.37 -27.15 -18.03
C LYS A 424 36.84 -28.28 -17.14
N LYS A 425 37.64 -29.30 -16.81
CA LYS A 425 37.26 -30.41 -15.91
C LYS A 425 36.84 -29.92 -14.51
N LYS A 426 37.47 -28.85 -14.00
CA LYS A 426 37.13 -28.24 -12.71
C LYS A 426 35.77 -27.52 -12.76
N MET A 427 35.48 -26.80 -13.85
CA MET A 427 34.20 -26.12 -14.07
C MET A 427 33.05 -27.13 -14.29
N GLU A 428 33.27 -28.16 -15.09
CA GLU A 428 32.31 -29.24 -15.34
C GLU A 428 31.92 -29.97 -14.04
N LYS A 429 32.91 -30.37 -13.22
CA LYS A 429 32.69 -30.98 -11.90
C LYS A 429 32.01 -30.05 -10.89
N GLN A 430 32.06 -28.73 -11.10
CA GLN A 430 31.33 -27.75 -10.30
C GLN A 430 29.87 -27.63 -10.77
N MET A 431 29.63 -27.65 -12.08
CA MET A 431 28.29 -27.65 -12.69
C MET A 431 27.54 -28.95 -12.38
N GLU A 432 28.19 -30.11 -12.45
CA GLU A 432 27.62 -31.41 -12.07
C GLU A 432 27.16 -31.42 -10.61
N LYS A 433 27.97 -30.88 -9.68
CA LYS A 433 27.58 -30.73 -8.27
C LYS A 433 26.37 -29.81 -8.07
N GLN A 434 26.28 -28.71 -8.83
CA GLN A 434 25.10 -27.84 -8.79
C GLN A 434 23.86 -28.55 -9.33
N MET A 435 23.98 -29.27 -10.45
CA MET A 435 22.88 -30.03 -11.05
C MET A 435 22.42 -31.17 -10.15
N ALA A 436 23.34 -31.91 -9.53
CA ALA A 436 23.04 -32.95 -8.54
C ALA A 436 22.34 -32.37 -7.30
N SER A 437 22.75 -31.18 -6.83
CA SER A 437 22.09 -30.49 -5.71
C SER A 437 20.67 -30.02 -6.06
N LEU A 438 20.45 -29.53 -7.28
CA LEU A 438 19.11 -29.18 -7.79
C LEU A 438 18.22 -30.42 -7.90
N LYS A 439 18.74 -31.50 -8.50
CA LYS A 439 18.01 -32.76 -8.64
C LYS A 439 17.64 -33.37 -7.28
N ALA A 440 18.57 -33.40 -6.32
CA ALA A 440 18.28 -33.87 -4.97
C ALA A 440 17.19 -33.02 -4.26
N ARG A 441 17.15 -31.71 -4.54
CA ARG A 441 16.10 -30.81 -4.03
C ARG A 441 14.76 -31.03 -4.71
N GLU A 442 14.75 -31.29 -6.01
CA GLU A 442 13.56 -31.65 -6.78
C GLU A 442 12.99 -33.02 -6.35
N ASP A 443 13.84 -34.04 -6.20
CA ASP A 443 13.47 -35.35 -5.66
C ASP A 443 12.89 -35.23 -4.25
N HIS A 444 13.44 -34.35 -3.40
CA HIS A 444 12.89 -34.08 -2.07
C HIS A 444 11.50 -33.42 -2.14
N VAL A 445 11.29 -32.44 -3.03
CA VAL A 445 9.98 -31.83 -3.27
C VAL A 445 8.97 -32.85 -3.81
N ASN A 446 9.39 -33.73 -4.71
CA ASN A 446 8.54 -34.80 -5.26
C ASN A 446 8.20 -35.87 -4.20
N GLN A 447 9.12 -36.18 -3.28
CA GLN A 447 8.82 -37.03 -2.12
C GLN A 447 7.83 -36.36 -1.15
N ILE A 448 7.93 -35.04 -0.93
CA ILE A 448 6.97 -34.28 -0.11
C ILE A 448 5.58 -34.31 -0.77
N LYS A 449 5.47 -34.01 -2.08
CA LYS A 449 4.21 -34.12 -2.83
C LYS A 449 3.60 -35.52 -2.69
N LYS A 450 4.39 -36.57 -2.93
CA LYS A 450 3.94 -37.97 -2.81
C LYS A 450 3.53 -38.38 -1.38
N LYS A 451 4.02 -37.70 -0.34
CA LYS A 451 3.52 -37.85 1.04
C LYS A 451 2.18 -37.14 1.23
N ILE A 452 2.08 -35.88 0.80
CA ILE A 452 0.83 -35.10 0.85
C ILE A 452 -0.30 -35.80 0.09
N ASP A 453 -0.03 -36.34 -1.12
CA ASP A 453 -1.02 -37.07 -1.91
C ASP A 453 -1.47 -38.37 -1.24
N LYS A 454 -0.56 -39.07 -0.55
CA LYS A 454 -0.88 -40.25 0.25
C LYS A 454 -1.69 -39.91 1.50
N GLU A 455 -1.33 -38.86 2.23
CA GLU A 455 -2.09 -38.38 3.39
C GLU A 455 -3.49 -37.90 2.97
N ALA A 456 -3.61 -37.21 1.84
CA ALA A 456 -4.89 -36.83 1.26
C ALA A 456 -5.72 -38.06 0.82
N ALA A 457 -5.10 -39.10 0.27
CA ALA A 457 -5.79 -40.35 -0.08
C ALA A 457 -6.24 -41.14 1.16
N VAL A 458 -5.41 -41.21 2.21
CA VAL A 458 -5.77 -41.84 3.49
C VAL A 458 -6.91 -41.09 4.15
N ASN A 459 -6.84 -39.75 4.23
CA ASN A 459 -7.92 -38.93 4.79
C ASN A 459 -9.24 -39.08 4.02
N ARG A 460 -9.21 -39.16 2.67
CA ARG A 460 -10.40 -39.50 1.87
C ARG A 460 -10.96 -40.88 2.26
N SER A 461 -10.12 -41.91 2.32
CA SER A 461 -10.55 -43.28 2.70
C SER A 461 -11.03 -43.44 4.14
N LEU A 462 -10.68 -42.50 5.03
CA LEU A 462 -11.19 -42.45 6.40
C LEU A 462 -12.62 -41.90 6.41
N VAL A 463 -12.84 -40.78 5.71
CA VAL A 463 -14.17 -40.14 5.56
C VAL A 463 -15.18 -41.08 4.88
N ASP A 464 -14.74 -41.87 3.90
CA ASP A 464 -15.60 -42.87 3.25
C ASP A 464 -15.96 -44.06 4.18
N LYS A 465 -15.15 -44.37 5.20
CA LYS A 465 -15.41 -45.46 6.15
C LYS A 465 -16.42 -45.09 7.24
N ASP A 466 -16.39 -43.85 7.70
CA ASP A 466 -17.31 -43.37 8.74
C ASP A 466 -18.76 -43.22 8.22
N HIS A 467 -18.99 -43.32 6.90
CA HIS A 467 -20.32 -43.20 6.27
C HIS A 467 -21.11 -44.51 6.14
N PHE A 468 -20.53 -45.67 6.47
CA PHE A 468 -21.17 -46.99 6.35
C PHE A 468 -21.29 -47.77 7.68
N GLY A 469 -20.97 -47.14 8.81
CA GLY A 469 -20.87 -47.78 10.13
C GLY A 469 -22.03 -47.52 11.10
N ILE A 470 -23.28 -47.82 10.72
CA ILE A 470 -24.41 -47.86 11.68
C ILE A 470 -25.01 -49.27 11.70
N ASN A 471 -24.72 -50.03 12.76
CA ASN A 471 -25.32 -51.34 13.05
C ASN A 471 -26.81 -51.20 13.40
N PRO A 472 -27.71 -51.99 12.80
CA PRO A 472 -29.08 -52.15 13.25
C PRO A 472 -29.27 -53.44 14.06
N GLU A 473 -28.71 -53.55 15.27
CA GLU A 473 -29.00 -54.69 16.16
C GLU A 473 -28.72 -54.40 17.65
N THR A 474 -29.77 -54.02 18.39
CA THR A 474 -30.01 -54.42 19.79
C THR A 474 -31.50 -54.27 20.06
N HIS A 475 -32.14 -55.34 20.53
CA HIS A 475 -33.54 -55.40 20.96
C HIS A 475 -33.61 -55.96 22.38
#